data_AF-A0A7C6NU08-F1
#
_entry.id   AF-A0A7C6NU08-F1
#
_cell.length_a   1.000
_cell.length_b   1.000
_cell.length_c   1.000
_cell.angle_alpha   90.00
_cell.angle_beta   90.00
_cell.angle_gamma   90.00
#
_symmetry.space_group_name_H-M   'P 1'
#
loop_
_entity.id
_entity.type
_entity.pdbx_description
1 polymer ?
#
loop_
_entity_poly.entity_id
_entity_poly.type
_entity_poly.pdbx_seq_one_letter_code
_entity_poly.pdbx_strand_id
1 'polypeptide(L)'
;MRKCTDCSTLYDNGARICERCGTKFPYDPKVTPFSERRIALILIVFVMVVLAIFNHYISMPITDTSCSRINYLRVQKMLHDSRDRVMRIQDHGYIPISGPSIIMQERYFMENINLPPCFEPIRRDMIDYYLIMHTVTRISSFGGHTYTVPLLEEAVMLQNRVDQKMEEIDKCLPDCPTSFVESFQARE
;
A
#
# COMPACT_ATOMS: atom_id res chain seq x y z
N MET A 1 -1.70 -6.72 -48.93
CA MET A 1 -1.15 -7.98 -49.46
C MET A 1 0.32 -7.79 -49.74
N ARG A 2 1.18 -8.74 -49.35
CA ARG A 2 2.64 -8.74 -49.58
C ARG A 2 2.98 -9.74 -50.68
N LYS A 3 3.86 -9.37 -51.61
CA LYS A 3 4.39 -10.28 -52.63
C LYS A 3 5.70 -10.88 -52.11
N CYS A 4 5.84 -12.20 -52.17
CA CYS A 4 7.12 -12.83 -51.83
C CYS A 4 8.15 -12.55 -52.92
N THR A 5 9.37 -12.22 -52.52
CA THR A 5 10.50 -11.95 -53.42
C THR A 5 10.93 -13.19 -54.20
N ASP A 6 10.78 -14.37 -53.61
CA ASP A 6 11.32 -15.62 -54.16
C ASP A 6 10.25 -16.37 -54.94
N CYS A 7 9.06 -16.54 -54.34
CA CYS A 7 7.94 -17.29 -54.94
C CYS A 7 7.03 -16.42 -55.82
N SER A 8 7.18 -15.08 -55.83
CA SER A 8 6.33 -14.10 -56.53
C SER A 8 4.83 -14.15 -56.22
N THR A 9 4.40 -15.02 -55.31
CA THR A 9 3.00 -15.18 -54.92
C THR A 9 2.56 -14.10 -53.93
N LEU A 10 1.30 -13.69 -54.02
CA LEU A 10 0.67 -12.70 -53.14
C LEU A 10 0.10 -13.39 -51.89
N TYR A 11 0.41 -12.85 -50.73
CA TYR A 11 -0.10 -13.32 -49.44
C TYR A 11 -0.69 -12.14 -48.64
N ASP A 12 -1.53 -12.48 -47.66
CA ASP A 12 -2.07 -11.48 -46.74
C ASP A 12 -0.97 -10.87 -45.85
N ASN A 13 -1.18 -9.63 -45.39
CA ASN A 13 -0.23 -8.86 -44.59
C ASN A 13 0.10 -9.52 -43.23
N GLY A 14 -0.75 -10.42 -42.75
CA GLY A 14 -0.56 -11.19 -41.51
C GLY A 14 0.33 -12.44 -41.65
N ALA A 15 0.63 -12.89 -42.87
CA ALA A 15 1.43 -14.09 -43.09
C ALA A 15 2.90 -13.86 -42.69
N ARG A 16 3.44 -14.71 -41.79
CA ARG A 16 4.83 -14.62 -41.32
C ARG A 16 5.84 -15.29 -42.27
N ILE A 17 5.38 -16.23 -43.11
CA ILE A 17 6.21 -17.08 -44.00
C ILE A 17 5.48 -17.30 -45.35
N CYS A 18 6.17 -17.32 -46.51
CA CYS A 18 5.57 -17.82 -47.79
C CYS A 18 5.37 -19.33 -47.64
N GLU A 19 4.12 -19.80 -47.59
CA GLU A 19 3.80 -21.23 -47.47
C GLU A 19 4.35 -22.07 -48.64
N ARG A 20 4.62 -21.44 -49.78
CA ARG A 20 5.10 -22.10 -51.00
C ARG A 20 6.62 -22.29 -51.07
N CYS A 21 7.42 -21.40 -50.48
CA CYS A 21 8.89 -21.48 -50.53
C CYS A 21 9.57 -21.38 -49.15
N GLY A 22 8.81 -21.25 -48.07
CA GLY A 22 9.34 -21.25 -46.70
C GLY A 22 10.10 -19.99 -46.29
N THR A 23 10.21 -18.99 -47.16
CA THR A 23 10.96 -17.75 -46.87
C THR A 23 10.17 -16.85 -45.93
N LYS A 24 10.83 -16.36 -44.88
CA LYS A 24 10.24 -15.40 -43.94
C LYS A 24 10.03 -14.06 -44.63
N PHE A 25 8.85 -13.46 -44.47
CA PHE A 25 8.65 -12.10 -44.92
C PHE A 25 9.47 -11.13 -44.06
N PRO A 26 10.14 -10.13 -44.65
CA PRO A 26 10.86 -9.13 -43.88
C PRO A 26 9.87 -8.40 -42.95
N TYR A 27 10.26 -8.22 -41.70
CA TYR A 27 9.47 -7.46 -40.75
C TYR A 27 9.41 -6.00 -41.21
N ASP A 28 8.25 -5.55 -41.70
CA ASP A 28 8.02 -4.17 -42.06
C ASP A 28 7.41 -3.42 -40.86
N PRO A 29 8.17 -2.54 -40.18
CA PRO A 29 7.70 -1.79 -39.01
C PRO A 29 6.60 -0.77 -39.35
N LYS A 30 6.37 -0.43 -40.63
CA LYS A 30 5.29 0.49 -41.04
C LYS A 30 3.92 -0.19 -41.15
N VAL A 31 3.89 -1.48 -41.50
CA VAL A 31 2.65 -2.23 -41.74
C VAL A 31 2.29 -3.11 -40.54
N THR A 32 3.29 -3.55 -39.77
CA THR A 32 3.11 -4.28 -38.51
C THR A 32 3.80 -3.54 -37.37
N PRO A 33 3.33 -2.34 -36.98
CA PRO A 33 3.95 -1.51 -35.94
C PRO A 33 3.92 -2.17 -34.54
N PHE A 34 3.01 -3.13 -34.37
CA PHE A 34 2.77 -3.88 -33.15
C PHE A 34 3.54 -5.20 -33.13
N SER A 35 4.85 -5.15 -32.86
CA SER A 35 5.53 -6.35 -32.35
C SER A 35 4.98 -6.65 -30.95
N GLU A 36 4.61 -7.88 -30.63
CA GLU A 36 4.08 -8.29 -29.30
C GLU A 36 4.91 -7.74 -28.13
N ARG A 37 6.24 -7.68 -28.27
CA ARG A 37 7.15 -7.09 -27.27
C ARG A 37 6.90 -5.61 -26.99
N ARG A 38 6.55 -4.82 -28.01
CA ARG A 38 6.22 -3.38 -27.86
C ARG A 38 4.87 -3.19 -27.17
N ILE A 39 3.87 -4.02 -27.50
CA ILE A 39 2.57 -3.99 -26.80
C ILE A 39 2.77 -4.35 -25.32
N ALA A 40 3.52 -5.42 -25.03
CA ALA A 40 3.80 -5.84 -23.66
C ALA A 40 4.51 -4.74 -22.87
N LEU A 41 5.51 -4.07 -23.45
CA LEU A 41 6.18 -2.94 -22.81
C LEU A 41 5.23 -1.76 -22.53
N ILE A 42 4.38 -1.39 -23.50
CA ILE A 42 3.39 -0.33 -23.32
C ILE A 42 2.41 -0.70 -22.19
N LEU A 43 1.96 -1.96 -22.12
CA LEU A 43 1.09 -2.45 -21.07
C LEU A 43 1.76 -2.39 -19.68
N ILE A 44 3.02 -2.81 -19.58
CA ILE A 44 3.79 -2.74 -18.33
C ILE A 44 3.93 -1.29 -17.88
N VAL A 45 4.32 -0.39 -18.78
CA VAL A 45 4.45 1.05 -18.48
C VAL A 45 3.10 1.62 -18.07
N PHE A 46 2.01 1.25 -18.74
CA PHE A 46 0.67 1.69 -18.40
C PHE A 46 0.25 1.24 -17.00
N VAL A 47 0.46 -0.04 -16.66
CA VAL A 47 0.18 -0.57 -15.32
C VAL A 47 1.02 0.16 -14.25
N MET A 48 2.30 0.38 -14.50
CA MET A 48 3.19 1.12 -13.60
C MET A 48 2.70 2.55 -13.36
N VAL A 49 2.25 3.25 -14.41
CA VAL A 49 1.73 4.62 -14.31
C VAL A 49 0.42 4.65 -13.52
N VAL A 50 -0.51 3.73 -13.80
CA VAL A 50 -1.78 3.63 -13.07
C VAL A 50 -1.54 3.36 -11.58
N LEU A 51 -0.63 2.43 -11.25
CA LEU A 51 -0.25 2.14 -9.86
C LEU A 51 0.41 3.34 -9.18
N ALA A 52 1.28 4.08 -9.87
CA ALA A 52 1.91 5.27 -9.32
C ALA A 52 0.89 6.37 -9.01
N ILE A 53 -0.06 6.62 -9.93
CA ILE A 53 -1.14 7.59 -9.73
C ILE A 53 -2.04 7.15 -8.56
N PHE A 54 -2.41 5.88 -8.50
CA PHE A 54 -3.24 5.33 -7.43
C PHE A 54 -2.55 5.43 -6.05
N ASN A 55 -1.28 5.05 -5.96
CA ASN A 55 -0.49 5.16 -4.74
C ASN A 55 -0.35 6.63 -4.29
N HIS A 56 -0.10 7.54 -5.24
CA HIS A 56 -0.09 8.98 -4.95
C HIS A 56 -1.46 9.46 -4.42
N TYR A 57 -2.55 9.00 -5.02
CA TYR A 57 -3.90 9.39 -4.64
C TYR A 57 -4.30 8.94 -3.22
N ILE A 58 -3.85 7.75 -2.81
CA ILE A 58 -4.07 7.23 -1.45
C ILE A 58 -3.11 7.85 -0.43
N SER A 59 -1.97 8.39 -0.89
CA SER A 59 -1.03 9.11 -0.01
C SER A 59 -1.46 10.54 0.31
N MET A 60 -2.49 11.06 -0.37
CA MET A 60 -3.01 12.39 -0.09
C MET A 60 -3.68 12.45 1.29
N PRO A 61 -3.65 13.62 1.96
CA PRO A 61 -4.25 13.78 3.27
C PRO A 61 -5.76 13.52 3.23
N ILE A 62 -6.29 13.08 4.37
CA ILE A 62 -7.73 12.91 4.56
C ILE A 62 -8.34 14.31 4.71
N THR A 63 -9.19 14.70 3.77
CA THR A 63 -9.74 16.06 3.68
C THR A 63 -11.22 16.15 4.03
N ASP A 64 -11.92 15.02 4.08
CA ASP A 64 -13.34 14.92 4.36
C ASP A 64 -13.62 13.92 5.49
N THR A 65 -14.78 14.06 6.12
CA THR A 65 -15.22 13.22 7.25
C THR A 65 -16.08 12.04 6.79
N SER A 66 -16.09 11.74 5.50
CA SER A 66 -16.90 10.65 4.94
C SER A 66 -16.30 9.27 5.26
N CYS A 67 -17.15 8.32 5.63
CA CYS A 67 -16.79 6.91 5.73
C CYS A 67 -16.86 6.27 4.35
N SER A 68 -15.90 6.64 3.49
CA SER A 68 -15.81 6.16 2.11
C SER A 68 -14.69 5.13 1.93
N ARG A 69 -14.80 4.31 0.88
CA ARG A 69 -13.74 3.35 0.52
C ARG A 69 -12.41 4.03 0.23
N ILE A 70 -12.43 5.26 -0.29
CA ILE A 70 -11.22 6.04 -0.54
C ILE A 70 -10.54 6.40 0.78
N ASN A 71 -11.30 6.91 1.76
CA ASN A 71 -10.75 7.26 3.06
C ASN A 71 -10.28 6.03 3.84
N TYR A 72 -10.97 4.90 3.71
CA TYR A 72 -10.49 3.62 4.22
C TYR A 72 -9.09 3.27 3.71
N LEU A 73 -8.89 3.32 2.39
CA LEU A 73 -7.58 3.03 1.79
C LEU A 73 -6.51 4.04 2.25
N ARG A 74 -6.87 5.32 2.39
CA ARG A 74 -5.96 6.37 2.89
C ARG A 74 -5.53 6.10 4.33
N VAL A 75 -6.49 5.82 5.22
CA VAL A 75 -6.22 5.47 6.62
C VAL A 75 -5.38 4.20 6.69
N GLN A 76 -5.73 3.15 5.94
CA GLN A 76 -4.98 1.90 5.89
C GLN A 76 -3.52 2.13 5.48
N LYS A 77 -3.31 2.91 4.42
CA LYS A 77 -1.96 3.26 3.96
C LYS A 77 -1.19 4.06 5.00
N MET A 78 -1.83 5.08 5.60
CA MET A 78 -1.23 5.90 6.65
C MET A 78 -0.80 5.05 7.85
N LEU A 79 -1.66 4.16 8.33
CA LEU A 79 -1.35 3.25 9.44
C LEU A 79 -0.19 2.34 9.09
N HIS A 80 -0.20 1.76 7.88
CA HIS A 80 0.88 0.91 7.41
C HIS A 80 2.22 1.66 7.33
N ASP A 81 2.25 2.82 6.67
CA ASP A 81 3.45 3.63 6.50
C ASP A 81 4.00 4.11 7.86
N SER A 82 3.11 4.41 8.83
CA SER A 82 3.49 4.79 10.18
C SER A 82 4.07 3.63 10.99
N ARG A 83 3.42 2.46 10.96
CA ARG A 83 3.93 1.23 11.61
C ARG A 83 5.29 0.83 11.04
N ASP A 84 5.47 0.90 9.72
CA ASP A 84 6.75 0.62 9.07
C ASP A 84 7.85 1.59 9.50
N ARG A 85 7.55 2.90 9.63
CA ARG A 85 8.50 3.87 10.21
C ARG A 85 8.90 3.52 11.64
N VAL A 86 7.96 3.10 12.48
CA VAL A 86 8.25 2.70 13.86
C VAL A 86 9.08 1.41 13.91
N MET A 87 8.74 0.40 13.10
CA MET A 87 9.44 -0.89 13.10
C MET A 87 10.87 -0.77 12.56
N ARG A 88 11.11 0.05 11.54
CA ARG A 88 12.46 0.25 10.99
C ARG A 88 13.47 0.81 11.98
N ILE A 89 13.02 1.48 13.04
CA ILE A 89 13.89 1.94 14.13
C ILE A 89 14.59 0.75 14.82
N GLN A 90 13.96 -0.43 14.79
CA GLN A 90 14.44 -1.64 15.44
C GLN A 90 15.23 -2.57 14.48
N ASP A 91 15.23 -2.31 13.17
CA ASP A 91 15.62 -3.29 12.13
C ASP A 91 17.14 -3.42 11.91
N HIS A 92 17.94 -2.44 12.36
CA HIS A 92 19.34 -2.32 11.92
C HIS A 92 20.40 -2.71 12.96
N GLY A 93 20.04 -3.49 13.99
CA GLY A 93 20.98 -3.93 15.04
C GLY A 93 21.54 -2.80 15.92
N TYR A 94 21.18 -1.55 15.62
CA TYR A 94 21.45 -0.36 16.40
C TYR A 94 20.22 0.55 16.33
N ILE A 95 19.72 0.94 17.50
CA ILE A 95 18.59 1.88 17.60
C ILE A 95 19.17 3.29 17.63
N PRO A 96 18.83 4.14 16.65
CA PRO A 96 19.32 5.51 16.64
C PRO A 96 18.86 6.27 17.89
N ILE A 97 19.68 7.22 18.37
CA ILE A 97 19.33 8.10 19.51
C ILE A 97 18.04 8.88 19.23
N SER A 98 17.76 9.19 17.97
CA SER A 98 16.51 9.82 17.52
C SER A 98 15.31 8.88 17.44
N GLY A 99 15.48 7.57 17.62
CA GLY A 99 14.42 6.56 17.51
C GLY A 99 13.19 6.90 18.36
N PRO A 100 13.33 7.11 19.68
CA PRO A 100 12.20 7.51 20.53
C PRO A 100 11.49 8.78 20.03
N SER A 101 12.25 9.77 19.52
CA SER A 101 11.67 11.00 18.99
C SER A 101 10.84 10.77 17.72
N ILE A 102 11.27 9.87 16.84
CA ILE A 102 10.49 9.49 15.64
C ILE A 102 9.15 8.86 16.05
N ILE A 103 9.15 7.97 17.04
CA ILE A 103 7.92 7.34 17.52
C ILE A 103 6.96 8.36 18.13
N MET A 104 7.49 9.30 18.91
CA MET A 104 6.68 10.39 19.46
C MET A 104 6.12 11.32 18.38
N GLN A 105 6.87 11.54 17.30
CA GLN A 105 6.36 12.29 16.14
C GLN A 105 5.15 11.58 15.51
N GLU A 106 5.19 10.26 15.33
CA GLU A 106 4.04 9.49 14.83
C GLU A 106 2.84 9.54 15.78
N ARG A 107 3.09 9.53 17.10
CA ARG A 107 2.04 9.74 18.12
C ARG A 107 1.38 11.11 17.94
N TYR A 108 2.16 12.18 17.90
CA TYR A 108 1.62 13.52 17.73
C TYR A 108 0.89 13.70 16.40
N PHE A 109 1.39 13.06 15.34
CA PHE A 109 0.68 13.04 14.06
C PHE A 109 -0.69 12.37 14.19
N MET A 110 -0.80 11.22 14.87
CA MET A 110 -2.06 10.51 15.11
C MET A 110 -3.04 11.28 16.01
N GLU A 111 -2.53 12.02 17.00
CA GLU A 111 -3.34 12.88 17.87
C GLU A 111 -3.98 14.04 17.11
N ASN A 112 -3.26 14.60 16.13
CA ASN A 112 -3.66 15.83 15.45
C ASN A 112 -4.32 15.60 14.09
N ILE A 113 -4.22 14.38 13.52
CA ILE A 113 -4.85 14.10 12.24
C ILE A 113 -6.37 14.06 12.37
N ASN A 114 -7.06 14.73 11.45
CA ASN A 114 -8.50 14.64 11.33
C ASN A 114 -8.89 13.27 10.75
N LEU A 115 -9.48 12.41 11.58
CA LEU A 115 -9.99 11.11 11.16
C LEU A 115 -11.50 11.21 10.90
N PRO A 116 -12.02 10.53 9.88
CA PRO A 116 -13.47 10.39 9.74
C PRO A 116 -14.04 9.67 10.98
N PRO A 117 -15.28 9.97 11.39
CA PRO A 117 -15.85 9.45 12.65
C PRO A 117 -15.80 7.92 12.81
N CYS A 118 -15.94 7.16 11.72
CA CYS A 118 -15.80 5.70 11.75
C CYS A 118 -14.41 5.21 12.17
N PHE A 119 -13.35 6.00 11.95
CA PHE A 119 -11.97 5.64 12.27
C PHE A 119 -11.50 6.19 13.62
N GLU A 120 -12.27 7.07 14.27
CA GLU A 120 -11.94 7.62 15.59
C GLU A 120 -11.64 6.55 16.66
N PRO A 121 -12.35 5.40 16.72
CA PRO A 121 -12.04 4.34 17.68
C PRO A 121 -10.62 3.75 17.54
N ILE A 122 -9.98 3.88 16.37
CA ILE A 122 -8.61 3.39 16.14
C ILE A 122 -7.56 4.33 16.74
N ARG A 123 -7.87 5.63 16.88
CA ARG A 123 -6.92 6.65 17.34
C ARG A 123 -6.28 6.26 18.67
N ARG A 124 -7.10 5.87 19.66
CA ARG A 124 -6.62 5.52 21.01
C ARG A 124 -5.65 4.34 20.98
N ASP A 125 -6.02 3.24 20.32
CA ASP A 125 -5.16 2.06 20.23
C ASP A 125 -3.82 2.37 19.54
N MET A 126 -3.83 3.23 18.52
CA MET A 126 -2.59 3.66 17.85
C MET A 126 -1.73 4.56 18.74
N ILE A 127 -2.32 5.50 19.48
CA ILE A 127 -1.60 6.35 20.44
C ILE A 127 -0.93 5.48 21.51
N ASP A 128 -1.67 4.54 22.09
CA ASP A 128 -1.16 3.62 23.10
C ASP A 128 -0.04 2.74 22.52
N TYR A 129 -0.19 2.27 21.28
CA TYR A 129 0.85 1.53 20.57
C TYR A 129 2.14 2.34 20.46
N TYR A 130 2.07 3.62 20.08
CA TYR A 130 3.26 4.46 20.00
C TYR A 130 3.90 4.73 21.36
N LEU A 131 3.11 4.90 22.43
CA LEU A 131 3.65 5.07 23.78
C LEU A 131 4.43 3.83 24.25
N ILE A 132 3.91 2.65 23.96
CA ILE A 132 4.59 1.39 24.25
C ILE A 132 5.85 1.27 23.41
N MET A 133 5.77 1.48 22.10
CA MET A 133 6.94 1.38 21.22
C MET A 133 8.02 2.41 21.54
N HIS A 134 7.64 3.61 22.00
CA HIS A 134 8.56 4.61 22.52
C HIS A 134 9.32 4.06 23.74
N THR A 135 8.60 3.41 24.66
CA THR A 135 9.19 2.80 25.86
C THR A 135 10.10 1.63 25.51
N VAL A 136 9.65 0.73 24.63
CA VAL A 136 10.45 -0.38 24.09
C VAL A 136 11.75 0.14 23.47
N THR A 137 11.65 1.16 22.64
CA THR A 137 12.79 1.76 21.95
C THR A 137 13.77 2.36 22.94
N ARG A 138 13.28 3.14 23.91
CA ARG A 138 14.13 3.74 24.96
C ARG A 138 14.87 2.68 25.75
N ILE A 139 14.20 1.62 26.21
CA ILE A 139 14.83 0.54 26.98
C ILE A 139 15.86 -0.20 26.12
N SER A 140 15.48 -0.51 24.88
CA SER A 140 16.31 -1.26 23.94
C SER A 140 17.56 -0.47 23.53
N SER A 141 17.50 0.86 23.43
CA SER A 141 18.67 1.71 23.16
C SER A 141 19.77 1.59 24.22
N PHE A 142 19.43 1.16 25.44
CA PHE A 142 20.38 0.92 26.53
C PHE A 142 20.68 -0.57 26.77
N GLY A 143 20.32 -1.44 25.81
CA GLY A 143 20.59 -2.89 25.87
C GLY A 143 19.58 -3.70 26.70
N GLY A 144 18.45 -3.11 27.11
CA GLY A 144 17.44 -3.76 27.94
C GLY A 144 16.42 -4.64 27.21
N HIS A 145 16.78 -5.26 26.07
CA HIS A 145 15.83 -5.96 25.19
C HIS A 145 15.01 -7.06 25.87
N THR A 146 15.55 -7.74 26.89
CA THR A 146 14.82 -8.79 27.62
C THR A 146 13.63 -8.25 28.41
N TYR A 147 13.68 -6.98 28.85
CA TYR A 147 12.60 -6.34 29.59
C TYR A 147 11.48 -5.81 28.68
N THR A 148 11.68 -5.80 27.36
CA THR A 148 10.69 -5.27 26.42
C THR A 148 9.73 -6.32 25.89
N VAL A 149 9.97 -7.61 26.14
CA VAL A 149 9.11 -8.70 25.67
C VAL A 149 7.63 -8.50 26.05
N PRO A 150 7.25 -8.26 27.32
CA PRO A 150 5.83 -8.06 27.66
C PRO A 150 5.23 -6.80 27.01
N LEU A 151 6.05 -5.75 26.83
CA LEU A 151 5.62 -4.53 26.13
C LEU A 151 5.37 -4.79 24.64
N LEU A 152 6.20 -5.62 24.01
CA LEU A 152 6.00 -6.02 22.62
C LEU A 152 4.73 -6.86 22.44
N GLU A 153 4.42 -7.76 23.39
CA GLU A 153 3.16 -8.50 23.38
C GLU A 153 1.95 -7.56 23.48
N GLU A 154 2.01 -6.57 24.36
CA GLU A 154 0.97 -5.53 24.49
C GLU A 154 0.84 -4.69 23.21
N ALA A 155 1.97 -4.30 22.60
CA ALA A 155 1.98 -3.58 21.32
C ALA A 155 1.32 -4.38 20.20
N VAL A 156 1.55 -5.71 20.15
CA VAL A 156 0.91 -6.60 19.17
C VAL A 156 -0.60 -6.70 19.43
N MET A 157 -1.03 -6.79 20.69
CA MET A 157 -2.47 -6.80 21.01
C MET A 157 -3.16 -5.52 20.53
N LEU A 158 -2.53 -4.36 20.72
CA LEU A 158 -3.05 -3.08 20.21
C LEU A 158 -3.16 -3.06 18.68
N GLN A 159 -2.13 -3.54 17.98
CA GLN A 159 -2.19 -3.63 16.52
C GLN A 159 -3.31 -4.56 16.03
N ASN A 160 -3.51 -5.70 16.69
CA ASN A 160 -4.60 -6.61 16.37
C ASN A 160 -5.97 -5.96 16.57
N ARG A 161 -6.16 -5.16 17.64
CA ARG A 161 -7.41 -4.40 17.84
C ARG A 161 -7.66 -3.39 16.73
N VAL A 162 -6.61 -2.70 16.27
CA VAL A 162 -6.71 -1.76 15.15
C VAL A 162 -7.07 -2.48 13.86
N ASP A 163 -6.43 -3.62 13.58
CA ASP A 163 -6.68 -4.39 12.36
C ASP A 163 -8.10 -4.96 12.35
N GLN A 164 -8.57 -5.45 13.50
CA GLN A 164 -9.96 -5.88 13.67
C GLN A 164 -10.94 -4.73 13.41
N LYS A 165 -10.71 -3.54 14.01
CA LYS A 165 -11.56 -2.36 13.78
C LYS A 165 -11.56 -1.94 12.31
N MET A 166 -10.42 -1.99 11.64
CA MET A 166 -10.33 -1.72 10.21
C MET A 166 -11.16 -2.73 9.40
N GLU A 167 -11.11 -4.03 9.73
CA GLU A 167 -11.92 -5.05 9.06
C GLU A 167 -13.43 -4.86 9.29
N GLU A 168 -13.82 -4.49 10.50
CA GLU A 168 -15.21 -4.15 10.84
C GLU A 168 -15.69 -2.93 10.05
N ILE A 169 -14.84 -1.91 9.88
CA ILE A 169 -15.14 -0.75 9.06
C ILE A 169 -15.27 -1.16 7.59
N ASP A 170 -14.34 -1.94 7.03
CA ASP A 170 -14.40 -2.38 5.63
C ASP A 170 -15.72 -3.09 5.29
N LYS A 171 -16.23 -3.90 6.23
CA LYS A 171 -17.51 -4.60 6.09
C LYS A 171 -18.73 -3.69 6.09
N CYS A 172 -18.67 -2.52 6.74
CA CYS A 172 -19.80 -1.60 6.82
C CYS A 172 -19.78 -0.49 5.74
N LEU A 173 -18.68 -0.31 5.03
CA LEU A 173 -18.59 0.75 4.02
C LEU A 173 -19.56 0.52 2.85
N PRO A 174 -20.22 1.57 2.32
CA PRO A 174 -20.08 2.99 2.70
C PRO A 174 -21.00 3.44 3.86
N ASP A 175 -21.93 2.60 4.29
CA ASP A 175 -23.02 2.96 5.21
C ASP A 175 -22.71 2.58 6.66
N CYS A 176 -21.50 2.92 7.13
CA CYS A 176 -21.11 2.66 8.50
C CYS A 176 -21.93 3.50 9.49
N PRO A 177 -22.55 2.91 10.52
CA PRO A 177 -23.28 3.66 11.53
C PRO A 177 -22.36 4.65 12.25
N THR A 178 -22.80 5.89 12.38
CA THR A 178 -22.07 6.94 13.12
C THR A 178 -21.94 6.61 14.62
N SER A 179 -22.69 5.63 15.12
CA SER A 179 -22.69 5.16 16.51
C SER A 179 -21.69 4.03 16.81
N PHE A 180 -20.70 3.76 15.95
CA PHE A 180 -19.53 2.95 16.36
C PHE A 180 -18.83 3.51 17.62
N VAL A 181 -19.07 4.78 17.96
CA VAL A 181 -18.63 5.43 19.19
C VAL A 181 -19.33 4.87 20.46
N GLU A 182 -20.59 4.43 20.37
CA GLU A 182 -21.39 3.97 21.52
C GLU A 182 -21.25 2.47 21.78
N SER A 183 -21.11 1.64 20.74
CA SER A 183 -21.04 0.18 20.90
C SER A 183 -19.72 -0.31 21.54
N PHE A 184 -18.66 0.49 21.46
CA PHE A 184 -17.36 0.17 22.06
C PHE A 184 -17.20 0.69 23.49
N GLN A 185 -17.89 1.77 23.89
CA GLN A 185 -17.93 2.21 25.30
C GLN A 185 -18.76 1.27 26.19
N ALA A 186 -19.68 0.48 25.62
CA ALA A 186 -20.48 -0.49 26.36
C ALA A 186 -19.79 -1.86 26.57
N ARG A 187 -18.56 -2.04 26.08
CA ARG A 187 -17.78 -3.29 26.19
C ARG A 187 -16.48 -3.16 27.02
N GLU A 188 -16.21 -2.01 27.64
CA GLU A 188 -15.18 -1.84 28.68
C GLU A 188 -15.77 -2.07 30.08
#